data_AF-A0A933D666-F1
#
_entry.id   AF-A0A933D666-F1
#
_cell.length_a   1.000
_cell.length_b   1.000
_cell.length_c   1.000
_cell.angle_alpha   90.00
_cell.angle_beta   90.00
_cell.angle_gamma   90.00
#
_symmetry.space_group_name_H-M   'P 1'
#
loop_
_entity.id
_entity.type
_entity.pdbx_description
1 polymer ?
#
loop_
_entity_poly.entity_id
_entity_poly.type
_entity_poly.pdbx_seq_one_letter_code
_entity_poly.pdbx_strand_id
1 'polypeptide(L)'
;MDNLFYRKEKKKSRVLLKKLFKNKRAMLGLVIGVPIAFYVVFGNRGVLQRIRLEQQKAELEMKISDAEAETRALQAKSKALEGDKKAIEKVARENYGMVRDGETVYKVNKSK
;
A
#
# COMPACT_ATOMS: atom_id res chain seq x y z
N MET A 1 51.95 -25.63 -20.93
CA MET A 1 51.69 -24.47 -21.81
C MET A 1 50.48 -24.75 -22.67
N ASP A 2 49.34 -24.26 -22.17
CA ASP A 2 48.28 -23.52 -22.86
C ASP A 2 47.78 -24.02 -24.20
N ASN A 3 46.71 -24.82 -24.15
CA ASN A 3 45.65 -24.77 -25.15
C ASN A 3 44.38 -24.26 -24.47
N LEU A 4 44.34 -22.94 -24.25
CA LEU A 4 43.17 -22.24 -23.73
C LEU A 4 42.10 -22.13 -24.83
N PHE A 5 41.08 -22.99 -24.71
CA PHE A 5 39.68 -22.72 -24.99
C PHE A 5 39.36 -21.64 -26.04
N TYR A 6 39.09 -22.03 -27.29
CA TYR A 6 38.39 -21.17 -28.25
C TYR A 6 37.06 -21.81 -28.68
N ARG A 7 36.02 -21.66 -27.85
CA ARG A 7 34.64 -21.93 -28.26
C ARG A 7 34.14 -20.73 -29.08
N LYS A 8 34.25 -20.83 -30.41
CA LYS A 8 33.70 -19.84 -31.33
C LYS A 8 32.18 -20.01 -31.47
N GLU A 9 31.41 -19.32 -30.65
CA GLU A 9 29.97 -19.21 -30.82
C GLU A 9 29.55 -17.84 -31.37
N LYS A 10 28.41 -17.83 -32.10
CA LYS A 10 27.64 -16.67 -32.61
C LYS A 10 28.05 -16.08 -33.97
N LYS A 11 27.89 -16.85 -35.05
CA LYS A 11 27.79 -16.32 -36.44
C LYS A 11 26.35 -16.25 -36.99
N LYS A 12 25.37 -16.91 -36.35
CA LYS A 12 23.99 -17.02 -36.88
C LYS A 12 23.15 -15.74 -36.75
N SER A 13 23.34 -14.92 -35.70
CA SER A 13 22.51 -13.71 -35.48
C SER A 13 22.68 -12.65 -36.58
N ARG A 14 23.91 -12.49 -37.09
CA ARG A 14 24.21 -11.54 -38.18
C ARG A 14 23.52 -11.88 -39.50
N VAL A 15 23.25 -13.18 -39.76
CA VAL A 15 22.59 -13.62 -41.00
C VAL A 15 21.09 -13.37 -40.95
N LEU A 16 20.46 -13.61 -39.79
CA LEU A 16 19.04 -13.31 -39.56
C LEU A 16 18.75 -11.80 -39.66
N LEU A 17 19.59 -10.97 -39.02
CA LEU A 17 19.51 -9.52 -39.12
C LEU A 17 19.60 -9.05 -40.59
N LYS A 18 20.60 -9.52 -41.34
CA LYS A 18 20.75 -9.16 -42.77
C LYS A 18 19.56 -9.60 -43.64
N LYS A 19 18.91 -10.72 -43.32
CA LYS A 19 17.75 -11.23 -44.06
C LYS A 19 16.48 -10.39 -43.77
N LEU A 20 16.32 -9.94 -42.52
CA LEU A 20 15.25 -9.03 -42.12
C LEU A 20 15.34 -7.66 -42.83
N PHE A 21 16.55 -7.08 -42.95
CA PHE A 21 16.76 -5.81 -43.65
C PHE A 21 16.68 -5.88 -45.19
N LYS A 22 16.84 -7.07 -45.79
CA LYS A 22 16.68 -7.26 -47.24
C LYS A 22 15.22 -7.29 -47.70
N ASN A 23 14.30 -7.69 -46.82
CA ASN A 23 12.89 -7.83 -47.14
C ASN A 23 12.15 -6.52 -46.86
N LYS A 24 11.96 -5.67 -47.88
CA LYS A 24 11.29 -4.36 -47.74
C LYS A 24 9.93 -4.42 -47.03
N ARG A 25 9.14 -5.48 -47.25
CA ARG A 25 7.85 -5.72 -46.56
C ARG A 25 8.00 -6.02 -45.06
N ALA A 26 8.99 -6.83 -44.70
CA ALA A 26 9.29 -7.13 -43.29
C ALA A 26 9.82 -5.89 -42.56
N MET A 27 10.63 -5.08 -43.26
CA MET A 27 11.16 -3.82 -42.74
C MET A 27 10.04 -2.81 -42.50
N LEU A 28 9.09 -2.66 -43.44
CA LEU A 28 7.86 -1.86 -43.26
C LEU A 28 7.02 -2.33 -42.05
N GLY A 29 6.78 -3.64 -41.94
CA GLY A 29 6.05 -4.20 -40.80
C GLY A 29 6.75 -3.95 -39.46
N LEU A 30 8.08 -3.98 -39.43
CA LEU A 30 8.86 -3.73 -38.23
C LEU A 30 8.85 -2.24 -37.84
N VAL A 31 8.98 -1.35 -38.82
CA VAL A 31 8.92 0.11 -38.61
C VAL A 31 7.57 0.56 -38.03
N ILE A 32 6.48 -0.10 -38.41
CA ILE A 32 5.13 0.22 -37.89
C ILE A 32 4.83 -0.56 -36.60
N GLY A 33 5.20 -1.84 -36.55
CA GLY A 33 4.86 -2.72 -35.43
C GLY A 33 5.62 -2.41 -34.15
N VAL A 34 6.89 -2.00 -34.23
CA VAL A 34 7.71 -1.71 -33.05
C VAL A 34 7.19 -0.50 -32.27
N PRO A 35 6.87 0.66 -32.89
CA PRO A 35 6.27 1.79 -32.19
C PRO A 35 4.94 1.45 -31.54
N ILE A 36 4.08 0.67 -32.21
CA ILE A 36 2.78 0.26 -31.67
C ILE A 36 2.98 -0.65 -30.45
N ALA A 37 3.84 -1.66 -30.56
CA ALA A 37 4.16 -2.53 -29.44
C ALA A 37 4.75 -1.73 -28.26
N PHE A 38 5.63 -0.78 -28.54
CA PHE A 38 6.19 0.10 -27.52
C PHE A 38 5.10 0.96 -26.85
N TYR A 39 4.19 1.55 -27.63
CA TYR A 39 3.07 2.31 -27.09
C TYR A 39 2.11 1.45 -26.26
N VAL A 40 1.85 0.20 -26.66
CA VAL A 40 1.01 -0.73 -25.90
C VAL A 40 1.66 -1.17 -24.59
N VAL A 41 2.99 -1.31 -24.55
CA VAL A 41 3.71 -1.69 -23.33
C VAL A 41 3.90 -0.49 -22.39
N PHE A 42 4.42 0.63 -22.92
CA PHE A 42 4.87 1.79 -22.16
C PHE A 42 3.91 2.98 -22.16
N GLY A 43 2.82 2.93 -22.92
CA GLY A 43 1.84 4.02 -22.95
C GLY A 43 1.07 4.16 -21.63
N ASN A 44 0.41 5.29 -21.45
CA ASN A 44 -0.36 5.62 -20.24
C ASN A 44 -1.54 4.67 -19.97
N ARG A 45 -1.99 3.89 -20.96
CA ARG A 45 -2.98 2.81 -20.81
C ARG A 45 -2.39 1.44 -21.14
N GLY A 46 -1.07 1.34 -21.11
CA GLY A 46 -0.33 0.14 -21.45
C GLY A 46 -0.32 -0.89 -20.33
N VAL A 47 0.32 -2.02 -20.63
CA VAL A 47 0.42 -3.16 -19.72
C VAL A 47 1.13 -2.78 -18.41
N LEU A 48 2.17 -1.96 -18.49
CA LEU A 48 2.94 -1.56 -17.32
C LEU A 48 2.10 -0.73 -16.34
N GLN A 49 1.27 0.17 -16.86
CA GLN A 49 0.35 0.98 -16.05
C GLN A 49 -0.67 0.09 -15.35
N ARG A 50 -1.21 -0.92 -16.03
CA ARG A 50 -2.17 -1.85 -15.43
C ARG A 50 -1.57 -2.56 -14.22
N ILE A 51 -0.36 -3.10 -14.35
CA ILE A 51 0.35 -3.78 -13.26
C ILE A 51 0.55 -2.82 -12.07
N ARG A 52 0.98 -1.58 -12.34
CA ARG A 52 1.16 -0.56 -11.29
C ARG A 52 -0.14 -0.23 -10.57
N LEU A 53 -1.25 -0.12 -11.30
CA LEU A 53 -2.56 0.16 -10.72
C LEU A 53 -3.07 -0.99 -9.86
N GLU A 54 -2.89 -2.25 -10.29
CA GLU A 54 -3.25 -3.41 -9.47
C GLU A 54 -2.43 -3.47 -8.17
N GLN A 55 -1.13 -3.12 -8.23
CA GLN A 55 -0.28 -3.02 -7.03
C GLN A 55 -0.75 -1.91 -6.09
N GLN A 56 -1.04 -0.72 -6.63
CA GLN A 56 -1.56 0.40 -5.84
C GLN A 56 -2.91 0.06 -5.21
N LYS A 57 -3.79 -0.62 -5.95
CA LYS A 57 -5.07 -1.09 -5.44
C LYS A 57 -4.87 -2.03 -4.25
N ALA A 58 -4.00 -3.03 -4.38
CA ALA A 58 -3.70 -3.96 -3.30
C ALA A 58 -3.11 -3.26 -2.07
N GLU A 59 -2.22 -2.27 -2.27
CA GLU A 59 -1.68 -1.46 -1.18
C GLU A 59 -2.76 -0.64 -0.46
N LEU A 60 -3.67 -0.03 -1.22
CA LEU A 60 -4.80 0.72 -0.65
C LEU A 60 -5.75 -0.20 0.13
N GLU A 61 -6.06 -1.39 -0.40
CA GLU A 61 -6.89 -2.38 0.28
C GLU A 61 -6.28 -2.82 1.61
N MET A 62 -4.96 -3.04 1.67
CA MET A 62 -4.28 -3.33 2.94
C MET A 62 -4.39 -2.15 3.92
N LYS A 63 -4.16 -0.91 3.47
CA LYS A 63 -4.28 0.28 4.33
C LYS A 63 -5.70 0.45 4.89
N ILE A 64 -6.72 0.15 4.09
CA ILE A 64 -8.12 0.16 4.55
C ILE A 64 -8.31 -0.89 5.64
N SER A 65 -7.86 -2.13 5.42
CA SER A 65 -7.96 -3.20 6.42
C SER A 65 -7.27 -2.84 7.74
N ASP A 66 -6.07 -2.26 7.67
CA ASP A 66 -5.32 -1.85 8.86
C ASP A 66 -6.04 -0.73 9.63
N ALA A 67 -6.53 0.28 8.91
CA ALA A 67 -7.29 1.38 9.51
C ALA A 67 -8.62 0.90 10.13
N GLU A 68 -9.31 -0.05 9.50
CA GLU A 68 -10.50 -0.68 10.07
C GLU A 68 -10.19 -1.45 11.35
N ALA A 69 -9.08 -2.21 11.37
CA ALA A 69 -8.64 -2.93 12.56
C ALA A 69 -8.30 -1.98 13.71
N GLU A 70 -7.58 -0.88 13.42
CA GLU A 70 -7.28 0.17 14.38
C GLU A 70 -8.54 0.83 14.91
N THR A 71 -9.49 1.17 14.03
CA THR A 71 -10.77 1.75 14.41
C THR A 71 -11.54 0.83 15.35
N ARG A 72 -11.61 -0.47 15.06
CA ARG A 72 -12.27 -1.46 15.93
C ARG A 72 -11.58 -1.55 17.29
N ALA A 73 -10.25 -1.54 17.31
CA ALA A 73 -9.48 -1.58 18.56
C ALA A 73 -9.70 -0.32 19.42
N LEU A 74 -9.71 0.87 18.79
CA LEU A 74 -9.98 2.14 19.46
C LEU A 74 -11.42 2.19 19.98
N GLN A 75 -12.40 1.72 19.21
CA GLN A 75 -13.79 1.63 19.67
C GLN A 75 -13.94 0.67 20.85
N ALA A 76 -13.26 -0.48 20.84
CA ALA A 76 -13.25 -1.39 21.97
C ALA A 76 -12.65 -0.75 23.23
N LYS A 77 -11.54 -0.01 23.09
CA LYS A 77 -10.94 0.78 24.18
C LYS A 77 -11.89 1.87 24.69
N SER A 78 -12.52 2.63 23.78
CA SER A 78 -13.50 3.66 24.14
C SER A 78 -14.67 3.06 24.92
N LYS A 79 -15.23 1.94 24.46
CA LYS A 79 -16.29 1.23 25.17
C LYS A 79 -15.85 0.71 26.52
N ALA A 80 -14.62 0.24 26.66
CA ALA A 80 -14.08 -0.19 27.95
C ALA A 80 -13.93 0.99 28.93
N LEU A 81 -13.53 2.17 28.43
CA LEU A 81 -13.40 3.39 29.23
C LEU A 81 -14.76 4.03 29.58
N GLU A 82 -15.69 4.06 28.63
CA GLU A 82 -17.05 4.60 28.79
C GLU A 82 -17.96 3.66 29.60
N GLY A 83 -17.78 2.34 29.43
CA GLY A 83 -18.63 1.32 30.02
C GLY A 83 -18.50 1.21 31.54
N ASP A 84 -17.39 1.69 32.12
CA ASP A 84 -17.22 1.73 33.56
C ASP A 84 -17.81 3.03 34.14
N LYS A 85 -19.14 3.11 34.19
CA LYS A 85 -19.88 4.19 34.85
C LYS A 85 -19.39 4.45 36.28
N LYS A 86 -18.89 3.42 36.98
CA LYS A 86 -18.31 3.58 38.32
C LYS A 86 -16.96 4.30 38.27
N ALA A 87 -16.10 4.00 37.30
CA ALA A 87 -14.85 4.75 37.11
C ALA A 87 -15.12 6.22 36.75
N ILE A 88 -16.10 6.48 35.87
CA ILE A 88 -16.50 7.85 35.53
C ILE A 88 -17.08 8.58 36.75
N GLU A 89 -17.98 7.93 37.50
CA GLU A 89 -18.54 8.49 38.73
C GLU A 89 -17.47 8.75 39.80
N LYS A 90 -16.49 7.85 39.92
CA LYS A 90 -15.34 8.02 40.82
C LYS A 90 -14.51 9.24 40.44
N VAL A 91 -14.15 9.39 39.18
CA VAL A 91 -13.40 10.58 38.68
C VAL A 91 -14.22 11.86 38.87
N ALA A 92 -15.52 11.85 38.59
CA ALA A 92 -16.40 13.00 38.77
C ALA A 92 -16.51 13.42 40.26
N ARG A 93 -16.60 12.45 41.18
CA ARG A 93 -16.67 12.70 42.63
C ARG A 93 -15.31 13.14 43.20
N GLU A 94 -14.21 12.48 42.82
CA GLU A 94 -12.88 12.72 43.39
C GLU A 94 -12.19 13.97 42.83
N ASN A 95 -12.20 14.17 41.51
CA ASN A 95 -11.45 15.26 40.88
C ASN A 95 -12.29 16.53 40.71
N TYR A 96 -13.61 16.40 40.56
CA TYR A 96 -14.49 17.52 40.26
C TYR A 96 -15.52 17.81 41.36
N GLY A 97 -15.59 16.96 42.40
CA GLY A 97 -16.54 17.14 43.50
C GLY A 97 -18.01 17.11 43.08
N MET A 98 -18.33 16.50 41.94
CA MET A 98 -19.70 16.41 41.43
C MET A 98 -20.54 15.48 42.31
N VAL A 99 -21.77 15.90 42.61
CA VAL A 99 -22.76 15.18 43.42
C VAL A 99 -24.06 15.02 42.66
N ARG A 100 -24.79 13.92 42.90
CA ARG A 100 -26.13 13.72 42.31
C ARG A 100 -27.16 14.55 43.06
N ASP A 101 -28.28 14.84 42.37
CA ASP A 101 -29.44 15.47 42.98
C ASP A 101 -29.90 14.65 44.20
N GLY A 102 -29.97 15.31 45.36
CA GLY A 102 -30.31 14.70 46.65
C GLY A 102 -29.13 14.29 47.54
N GLU A 103 -27.88 14.40 47.08
CA GLU A 103 -26.69 14.15 47.92
C GLU A 103 -26.17 15.44 48.61
N THR A 104 -25.68 15.34 49.85
CA THR A 104 -25.10 16.48 50.60
C THR A 104 -23.59 16.29 50.79
N VAL A 105 -22.78 17.26 50.35
CA VAL A 105 -21.32 17.23 50.46
C VAL A 105 -20.85 17.68 51.85
N TYR A 106 -20.11 16.83 52.55
CA TYR A 106 -19.44 17.18 53.81
C TYR A 106 -17.96 17.48 53.57
N LYS A 107 -17.57 18.75 53.63
CA LYS A 107 -16.15 19.15 53.61
C LYS A 107 -15.61 19.17 55.03
N VAL A 108 -14.73 18.22 55.35
CA VAL A 108 -14.10 18.15 56.67
C VAL A 108 -12.90 19.10 56.68
N ASN A 109 -13.05 20.28 57.27
CA ASN A 109 -11.90 21.16 57.53
C ASN A 109 -11.11 20.58 58.69
N LYS A 110 -9.89 20.09 58.41
CA LYS A 110 -8.92 19.75 59.45
C LYS A 110 -8.38 21.06 60.02
N SER A 111 -9.07 21.65 61.00
CA SER A 111 -8.45 22.67 61.84
C SER A 111 -7.35 21.99 62.66
N LYS A 112 -6.11 22.43 62.48
CA LYS A 112 -5.01 22.08 63.36
C LYS A 112 -4.99 23.02 64.55
#